data_AF-A0A7W1CDV3-F1
#
_entry.id   AF-A0A7W1CDV3-F1
#
_cell.length_a   1.000
_cell.length_b   1.000
_cell.length_c   1.000
_cell.angle_alpha   90.00
_cell.angle_beta   90.00
_cell.angle_gamma   90.00
#
_symmetry.space_group_name_H-M   'P 1'
#
loop_
_entity.id
_entity.type
_entity.pdbx_description
1 polymer ?
#
loop_
_entity_poly.entity_id
_entity_poly.type
_entity_poly.pdbx_seq_one_letter_code
_entity_poly.pdbx_strand_id
1 'polypeptide(L)'
;MTAVAVEKNLTEKRDKRAKSIAAMGLVNREGDKFLVSTPSLRGKQTSYEVWRNEAGRIRCNCLEFEEAAVSDSAFRCEHILAVKYALVAKNTESATKQPVKVETQIEITPTQVVEEDKTTTESSSNLGMRNADCGLNHKSQIPNSKSQMSKDGEQKADEVQENVSVKGQTETQKVPEPSHLANTQGDKIMTQENLREMPFVTAEESAERETANNVLNFSTTLRELRKNVDPELVKQREGWRDRNGNAHYVDYVEWHTVADILDETAPNWMHTVKDIRQIGDIFTVTVAITIDGITREGIGTGTADSEMGIKKAEHDALKRAAVKFGIARDLYKKESDTIEREGAVPPPQNDGFPANPIAKSLSDLVTAKQLGMIRAIAREINVDADDECQNVMQCKTDELSKKAASGLIQHLQD
;
A
#
# COMPACT_ATOMS: atom_id res chain seq x y z
N MET A 1 2.64 23.83 -15.01
CA MET A 1 1.19 23.97 -15.32
C MET A 1 0.63 25.11 -14.46
N THR A 2 -0.24 25.97 -15.00
CA THR A 2 -0.81 27.10 -14.24
C THR A 2 -1.86 26.63 -13.24
N ALA A 3 -2.04 27.32 -12.11
CA ALA A 3 -3.02 26.96 -11.07
C ALA A 3 -4.44 26.75 -11.64
N VAL A 4 -4.83 27.56 -12.63
CA VAL A 4 -6.11 27.46 -13.35
C VAL A 4 -6.27 26.11 -14.08
N ALA A 5 -5.19 25.53 -14.62
CA ALA A 5 -5.26 24.24 -15.29
C ALA A 5 -5.51 23.09 -14.30
N VAL A 6 -4.96 23.20 -13.08
CA VAL A 6 -5.15 22.22 -12.01
C VAL A 6 -6.61 22.24 -11.52
N GLU A 7 -7.17 23.43 -11.28
CA GLU A 7 -8.57 23.58 -10.84
C GLU A 7 -9.58 23.06 -11.87
N LYS A 8 -9.33 23.31 -13.16
CA LYS A 8 -10.16 22.76 -14.25
C LYS A 8 -10.14 21.23 -14.25
N ASN A 9 -8.95 20.64 -14.12
CA ASN A 9 -8.79 19.19 -14.08
C ASN A 9 -9.52 18.55 -12.89
N LEU A 10 -9.46 19.17 -11.71
CA LEU A 10 -10.17 18.72 -10.51
C LEU A 10 -11.69 18.81 -10.68
N THR A 11 -12.18 19.87 -11.32
CA THR A 11 -13.61 20.07 -11.58
C THR A 11 -14.15 19.03 -12.57
N GLU A 12 -13.43 18.78 -13.66
CA GLU A 12 -13.80 17.73 -14.62
C GLU A 12 -13.78 16.33 -14.01
N LYS A 13 -12.79 16.02 -13.15
CA LYS A 13 -12.72 14.75 -12.44
C LYS A 13 -13.92 14.56 -11.49
N ARG A 14 -14.28 15.59 -10.73
CA ARG A 14 -15.46 15.57 -9.85
C ARG A 14 -16.76 15.35 -10.64
N ASP A 15 -16.90 16.03 -11.78
CA ASP A 15 -18.06 15.89 -12.65
C ASP A 15 -18.21 14.46 -13.22
N LYS A 16 -17.09 13.87 -13.67
CA LYS A 16 -17.05 12.49 -14.16
C LYS A 16 -17.43 11.48 -13.07
N ARG A 17 -16.91 11.65 -11.85
CA ARG A 17 -17.28 10.79 -10.71
C ARG A 17 -18.75 10.92 -10.35
N ALA A 18 -19.28 12.14 -10.31
CA ALA A 18 -20.70 12.40 -10.04
C ALA A 18 -21.63 11.71 -11.06
N LYS A 19 -21.30 11.77 -12.36
CA LYS A 19 -22.03 11.07 -13.42
C LYS A 19 -22.00 9.55 -13.22
N SER A 20 -20.85 8.99 -12.87
CA SER A 20 -20.70 7.57 -12.59
C SER A 20 -21.59 7.13 -11.41
N ILE A 21 -21.55 7.85 -10.30
CA ILE A 21 -22.39 7.57 -9.11
C ILE A 21 -23.88 7.56 -9.47
N ALA A 22 -24.33 8.56 -10.23
CA ALA A 22 -25.72 8.64 -10.69
C ALA A 22 -26.09 7.48 -11.63
N ALA A 23 -25.21 7.13 -12.58
CA ALA A 23 -25.42 6.03 -13.53
C ALA A 23 -25.47 4.65 -12.86
N MET A 24 -24.72 4.47 -11.75
CA MET A 24 -24.76 3.24 -10.94
C MET A 24 -26.00 3.14 -10.04
N GLY A 25 -26.90 4.13 -10.07
CA GLY A 25 -28.11 4.11 -9.23
C GLY A 25 -27.84 4.27 -7.73
N LEU A 26 -26.69 4.84 -7.35
CA LEU A 26 -26.28 4.99 -5.95
C LEU A 26 -26.86 6.25 -5.27
N VAL A 27 -27.95 6.78 -5.81
CA VAL A 27 -28.64 7.97 -5.29
C VAL A 27 -30.07 7.61 -4.91
N ASN A 28 -30.31 7.50 -3.61
CA ASN A 28 -31.61 7.17 -3.04
C ASN A 28 -32.26 8.43 -2.46
N ARG A 29 -33.58 8.54 -2.59
CA ARG A 29 -34.36 9.64 -2.01
C ARG A 29 -35.02 9.17 -0.72
N GLU A 30 -34.79 9.89 0.37
CA GLU A 30 -35.36 9.63 1.69
C GLU A 30 -36.10 10.88 2.17
N GLY A 31 -37.37 11.02 1.80
CA GLY A 31 -38.14 12.23 2.07
C GLY A 31 -37.57 13.46 1.36
N ASP A 32 -37.12 14.45 2.15
CA ASP A 32 -36.55 15.72 1.69
C ASP A 32 -35.02 15.70 1.54
N LYS A 33 -34.38 14.59 1.90
CA LYS A 33 -32.95 14.37 1.72
C LYS A 33 -32.67 13.28 0.68
N PHE A 34 -31.47 13.31 0.14
CA PHE A 34 -30.92 12.29 -0.74
C PHE A 34 -29.74 11.62 -0.05
N LEU A 35 -29.72 10.29 -0.07
CA LEU A 35 -28.59 9.49 0.37
C LEU A 35 -27.79 9.05 -0.85
N VAL A 36 -26.51 9.41 -0.89
CA VAL A 36 -25.59 9.15 -2.00
C VAL A 36 -24.47 8.22 -1.52
N SER A 37 -24.40 7.01 -2.07
CA SER A 37 -23.35 6.04 -1.73
C SER A 37 -22.18 6.12 -2.71
N THR A 38 -20.94 6.05 -2.22
CA THR A 38 -19.75 5.98 -3.08
C THR A 38 -19.25 4.55 -3.22
N PRO A 39 -18.83 4.12 -4.43
CA PRO A 39 -18.26 2.80 -4.64
C PRO A 39 -16.88 2.72 -3.98
N SER A 40 -16.69 1.76 -3.08
CA SER A 40 -15.42 1.49 -2.43
C SER A 40 -14.85 0.16 -2.87
N LEU A 41 -13.57 0.14 -3.23
CA LEU A 41 -12.86 -1.07 -3.67
C LEU A 41 -12.78 -2.16 -2.58
N ARG A 42 -13.00 -1.80 -1.31
CA ARG A 42 -12.90 -2.73 -0.16
C ARG A 42 -14.26 -3.18 0.38
N GLY A 43 -15.34 -3.01 -0.38
CA GLY A 43 -16.69 -3.44 0.00
C GLY A 43 -17.37 -2.60 1.10
N LYS A 44 -16.64 -1.68 1.76
CA LYS A 44 -17.22 -0.71 2.68
C LYS A 44 -17.74 0.50 1.91
N GLN A 45 -19.01 0.49 1.53
CA GLN A 45 -19.67 1.67 0.97
C GLN A 45 -19.81 2.74 2.06
N THR A 46 -19.40 3.96 1.76
CA THR A 46 -19.74 5.14 2.58
C THR A 46 -20.89 5.86 1.92
N SER A 47 -21.80 6.39 2.74
CA SER A 47 -22.99 7.11 2.30
C SER A 47 -22.98 8.52 2.87
N TYR A 48 -23.41 9.47 2.04
CA TYR A 48 -23.45 10.89 2.34
C TYR A 48 -24.85 11.42 2.13
N GLU A 49 -25.28 12.33 2.98
CA GLU A 49 -26.57 12.98 2.88
C GLU A 49 -26.44 14.29 2.09
N VAL A 50 -27.40 14.54 1.21
CA VAL A 50 -27.55 15.79 0.47
C VAL A 50 -28.96 16.32 0.70
N TRP A 51 -29.09 17.51 1.28
CA TRP A 51 -30.38 18.10 1.66
C TRP A 51 -30.41 19.59 1.39
N ARG A 52 -31.59 20.21 1.52
CA ARG A 52 -31.73 21.67 1.55
C ARG A 52 -31.90 22.12 2.99
N ASN A 53 -31.17 23.15 3.41
CA ASN A 53 -31.37 23.75 4.72
C ASN A 53 -32.63 24.66 4.73
N GLU A 54 -32.95 25.22 5.89
CA GLU A 54 -34.08 26.15 6.07
C GLU A 54 -34.01 27.38 5.16
N ALA A 55 -32.80 27.82 4.80
CA ALA A 55 -32.57 28.91 3.85
C ALA A 55 -32.66 28.48 2.37
N GLY A 56 -33.09 27.24 2.08
CA GLY A 56 -33.22 26.69 0.73
C GLY A 56 -31.89 26.35 0.02
N ARG A 57 -30.75 26.53 0.71
CA ARG A 57 -29.41 26.23 0.18
C ARG A 57 -29.12 24.74 0.28
N ILE A 58 -28.52 24.19 -0.77
CA ILE A 58 -28.13 22.77 -0.83
C ILE A 58 -26.89 22.55 0.05
N ARG A 59 -26.93 21.52 0.89
CA ARG A 59 -25.86 21.09 1.79
C ARG A 59 -25.52 19.62 1.57
N CYS A 60 -24.29 19.25 1.91
CA CYS A 60 -23.84 17.86 1.96
C CYS A 60 -22.96 17.67 3.19
N ASN A 61 -22.98 16.49 3.81
CA ASN A 61 -22.18 16.13 4.99
C ASN A 61 -20.80 15.54 4.65
N CYS A 62 -20.36 15.59 3.38
CA CYS A 62 -19.03 15.12 3.04
C CYS A 62 -17.97 16.18 3.40
N LEU A 63 -16.81 15.74 3.90
CA LEU A 63 -15.73 16.61 4.36
C LEU A 63 -15.30 17.65 3.30
N GLU A 64 -15.18 17.23 2.02
CA GLU A 64 -14.82 18.13 0.92
C GLU A 64 -15.78 19.33 0.77
N PHE A 65 -17.08 19.11 1.02
CA PHE A 65 -18.06 20.19 0.97
C PHE A 65 -17.96 21.08 2.20
N GLU A 66 -17.77 20.52 3.39
CA GLU A 66 -17.63 21.29 4.63
C GLU A 66 -16.42 22.24 4.58
N GLU A 67 -15.29 21.75 4.06
CA GLU A 67 -14.07 22.55 3.91
C GLU A 67 -14.21 23.62 2.82
N ALA A 68 -14.69 23.25 1.62
CA ALA A 68 -14.73 24.16 0.49
C ALA A 68 -15.88 25.18 0.55
N ALA A 69 -17.01 24.84 1.17
CA ALA A 69 -18.17 25.73 1.24
C ALA A 69 -17.95 26.97 2.13
N VAL A 70 -16.91 26.97 2.99
CA VAL A 70 -16.50 28.15 3.76
C VAL A 70 -15.90 29.22 2.84
N SER A 71 -15.09 28.79 1.87
CA SER A 71 -14.39 29.68 0.94
C SER A 71 -15.20 30.00 -0.30
N ASP A 72 -15.97 29.04 -0.81
CA ASP A 72 -16.77 29.17 -2.03
C ASP A 72 -18.21 28.68 -1.83
N SER A 73 -19.13 29.64 -1.70
CA SER A 73 -20.56 29.35 -1.58
C SER A 73 -21.18 28.69 -2.84
N ALA A 74 -20.52 28.82 -4.00
CA ALA A 74 -20.93 28.18 -5.25
C ALA A 74 -20.40 26.74 -5.36
N PHE A 75 -19.52 26.30 -4.45
CA PHE A 75 -18.95 24.96 -4.49
C PHE A 75 -20.03 23.87 -4.48
N ARG A 76 -19.82 22.84 -5.30
CA ARG A 76 -20.65 21.63 -5.37
C ARG A 76 -19.71 20.43 -5.35
N CYS A 77 -19.81 19.60 -4.31
CA CYS A 77 -19.10 18.33 -4.26
C CYS A 77 -19.71 17.33 -5.27
N GLU A 78 -19.03 16.21 -5.48
CA GLU A 78 -19.49 15.15 -6.37
C GLU A 78 -20.84 14.55 -5.97
N HIS A 79 -21.17 14.50 -4.67
CA HIS A 79 -22.46 14.00 -4.18
C HIS A 79 -23.63 14.91 -4.60
N ILE A 80 -23.47 16.23 -4.51
CA ILE A 80 -24.51 17.19 -4.93
C ILE A 80 -24.71 17.11 -6.45
N LEU A 81 -23.62 16.99 -7.20
CA LEU A 81 -23.68 16.82 -8.65
C LEU A 81 -24.34 15.48 -9.03
N ALA A 82 -24.08 14.40 -8.29
CA ALA A 82 -24.71 13.10 -8.53
C ALA A 82 -26.23 13.17 -8.34
N VAL A 83 -26.73 13.85 -7.31
CA VAL A 83 -28.17 14.10 -7.12
C VAL A 83 -28.75 14.88 -8.30
N LYS A 84 -28.06 15.94 -8.76
CA LYS A 84 -28.48 16.70 -9.94
C LYS A 84 -28.61 15.79 -11.17
N TYR A 85 -27.62 14.95 -11.44
CA TYR A 85 -27.65 14.03 -12.59
C TYR A 85 -28.74 12.96 -12.47
N ALA A 86 -28.94 12.39 -11.29
CA ALA A 86 -29.99 11.40 -11.04
C ALA A 86 -31.41 11.99 -11.24
N LEU A 87 -31.63 13.25 -10.84
CA LEU A 87 -32.92 13.93 -11.06
C LEU A 87 -33.17 14.23 -12.54
N VAL A 88 -32.14 14.65 -13.28
CA VAL A 88 -32.24 14.86 -14.73
C VAL A 88 -32.56 13.56 -15.46
N ALA A 89 -31.92 12.45 -15.09
CA ALA A 89 -32.19 11.13 -15.66
C ALA A 89 -33.65 10.68 -15.42
N LYS A 90 -34.17 10.81 -14.18
CA LYS A 90 -35.56 10.45 -13.87
C LYS A 90 -36.60 11.28 -14.63
N ASN A 91 -36.32 12.56 -14.85
CA ASN A 91 -37.22 13.44 -15.61
C ASN A 91 -37.20 13.13 -17.11
N THR A 92 -36.09 12.61 -17.64
CA THR A 92 -36.00 12.23 -19.07
C THR A 92 -36.63 10.87 -19.35
N GLU A 93 -36.53 9.90 -18.43
CA GLU A 93 -37.17 8.59 -18.58
C GLU A 93 -38.70 8.65 -18.57
N SER A 94 -39.29 9.56 -17.77
CA SER A 94 -40.74 9.71 -17.66
C SER A 94 -41.37 10.37 -18.89
N ALA A 95 -40.62 11.18 -19.64
CA ALA A 95 -41.09 11.78 -20.89
C ALA A 95 -41.18 10.76 -22.04
N THR A 96 -40.29 9.76 -22.07
CA THR A 96 -40.22 8.78 -23.18
C THR A 96 -41.23 7.64 -23.06
N LYS A 97 -41.93 7.50 -21.91
CA LYS A 97 -42.93 6.45 -21.68
C LYS A 97 -44.38 6.88 -21.87
N GLN A 98 -44.66 8.09 -22.39
CA GLN A 98 -46.02 8.38 -22.85
C GLN A 98 -46.27 7.65 -24.17
N PRO A 99 -47.23 6.71 -24.24
CA PRO A 99 -47.58 6.08 -25.49
C PRO A 99 -48.17 7.15 -26.41
N VAL A 100 -47.47 7.44 -27.49
CA VAL A 100 -48.01 8.20 -28.62
C VAL A 100 -49.19 7.39 -29.14
N LYS A 101 -50.42 7.81 -28.82
CA LYS A 101 -51.62 7.35 -29.49
C LYS A 101 -51.53 7.79 -30.95
N VAL A 102 -51.00 6.92 -31.80
CA VAL A 102 -51.10 7.07 -33.25
C VAL A 102 -52.52 6.62 -33.61
N GLU A 103 -53.40 7.58 -33.89
CA GLU A 103 -54.64 7.31 -34.60
C GLU A 103 -54.29 7.00 -36.07
N THR A 104 -54.12 5.72 -36.37
CA THR A 104 -54.00 5.22 -37.74
C THR A 104 -55.40 4.91 -38.26
N GLN A 105 -55.88 5.71 -39.22
CA GLN A 105 -57.03 5.36 -40.04
C GLN A 105 -56.66 4.18 -40.94
N ILE A 106 -57.45 3.10 -40.85
CA ILE A 106 -57.28 1.86 -41.60
C ILE A 106 -58.05 1.98 -42.90
N GLU A 107 -57.35 1.99 -44.03
CA GLU A 107 -57.91 1.72 -45.36
C GLU A 107 -57.55 0.27 -45.75
N ILE A 108 -58.58 -0.50 -46.09
CA ILE A 108 -58.54 -1.94 -46.31
C ILE A 108 -58.23 -2.23 -47.78
N THR A 109 -57.22 -3.05 -48.05
CA THR A 109 -57.15 -3.88 -49.27
C THR A 109 -56.56 -5.25 -48.96
N PRO A 110 -57.15 -6.36 -49.43
CA PRO A 110 -56.68 -7.72 -49.17
C PRO A 110 -55.80 -8.21 -50.33
N THR A 111 -54.79 -9.08 -50.08
CA THR A 111 -54.33 -10.16 -50.99
C THR A 111 -53.25 -11.06 -50.31
N GLN A 112 -53.55 -12.37 -50.27
CA GLN A 112 -52.72 -13.61 -50.29
C GLN A 112 -51.54 -13.75 -49.28
N VAL A 113 -51.55 -14.67 -48.30
CA VAL A 113 -51.53 -16.16 -48.30
C VAL A 113 -50.33 -16.77 -49.03
N VAL A 114 -49.28 -17.14 -48.27
CA VAL A 114 -48.47 -18.37 -48.45
C VAL A 114 -47.96 -18.81 -47.07
N GLU A 115 -48.37 -20.01 -46.64
CA GLU A 115 -47.80 -20.81 -45.56
C GLU A 115 -46.52 -21.52 -46.04
N GLU A 116 -45.52 -21.67 -45.19
CA GLU A 116 -44.70 -22.90 -45.16
C GLU A 116 -44.03 -23.09 -43.80
N ASP A 117 -44.00 -24.35 -43.40
CA ASP A 117 -43.83 -24.91 -42.06
C ASP A 117 -42.61 -25.86 -42.05
N LYS A 118 -42.11 -26.21 -40.85
CA LYS A 118 -41.17 -27.33 -40.53
C LYS A 118 -39.68 -27.16 -40.93
N THR A 119 -38.67 -27.69 -40.21
CA THR A 119 -38.61 -28.78 -39.22
C THR A 119 -37.29 -28.76 -38.44
N THR A 120 -37.37 -29.27 -37.22
CA THR A 120 -36.32 -29.70 -36.28
C THR A 120 -35.60 -30.98 -36.74
N THR A 121 -34.29 -31.11 -36.49
CA THR A 121 -33.61 -32.42 -36.42
C THR A 121 -32.50 -32.41 -35.37
N GLU A 122 -32.66 -33.25 -34.35
CA GLU A 122 -31.62 -33.69 -33.40
C GLU A 122 -30.83 -34.85 -34.01
N SER A 123 -29.55 -35.01 -33.65
CA SER A 123 -28.95 -36.34 -33.53
C SER A 123 -27.65 -36.31 -32.73
N SER A 124 -27.67 -37.10 -31.67
CA SER A 124 -26.58 -37.51 -30.80
C SER A 124 -25.71 -38.59 -31.46
N SER A 125 -24.43 -38.72 -31.07
CA SER A 125 -23.81 -40.03 -30.90
C SER A 125 -22.50 -39.99 -30.09
N ASN A 126 -22.57 -40.73 -28.99
CA ASN A 126 -21.51 -41.31 -28.16
C ASN A 126 -20.63 -42.30 -28.95
N LEU A 127 -19.35 -42.42 -28.57
CA LEU A 127 -18.42 -43.58 -28.61
C LEU A 127 -17.03 -43.04 -28.23
N GLY A 128 -16.16 -43.65 -27.44
CA GLY A 128 -16.02 -45.00 -26.94
C GLY A 128 -14.52 -45.22 -26.63
N MET A 129 -14.23 -45.82 -25.48
CA MET A 129 -12.89 -46.14 -24.94
C MET A 129 -11.89 -46.75 -25.92
N ARG A 130 -10.58 -46.57 -25.63
CA ARG A 130 -9.59 -47.67 -25.63
C ARG A 130 -8.29 -47.29 -24.89
N ASN A 131 -7.94 -48.14 -23.93
CA ASN A 131 -6.64 -48.22 -23.24
C ASN A 131 -5.58 -48.81 -24.17
N ALA A 132 -4.32 -48.42 -23.99
CA ALA A 132 -3.17 -49.22 -24.40
C ALA A 132 -1.98 -48.98 -23.45
N ASP A 133 -1.66 -50.05 -22.74
CA ASP A 133 -0.37 -50.36 -22.12
C ASP A 133 0.77 -50.29 -23.14
N CYS A 134 1.91 -49.74 -22.73
CA CYS A 134 3.22 -50.24 -23.15
C CYS A 134 4.30 -49.81 -22.15
N GLY A 135 4.69 -50.73 -21.27
CA GLY A 135 5.96 -50.65 -20.55
C GLY A 135 7.08 -51.20 -21.41
N LEU A 136 8.27 -50.58 -21.37
CA LEU A 136 9.53 -51.25 -21.65
C LEU A 136 10.67 -50.63 -20.84
N ASN A 137 11.46 -51.54 -20.26
CA ASN A 137 12.71 -51.36 -19.54
C ASN A 137 13.76 -50.58 -20.35
N HIS A 138 14.54 -49.74 -19.68
CA HIS A 138 15.97 -49.67 -19.96
C HIS A 138 16.80 -49.40 -18.70
N LYS A 139 17.82 -50.24 -18.56
CA LYS A 139 18.84 -50.33 -17.52
C LYS A 139 20.15 -49.88 -18.15
N SER A 140 20.76 -48.79 -17.71
CA SER A 140 22.19 -48.48 -17.94
C SER A 140 22.56 -47.19 -17.20
N GLN A 141 23.35 -47.31 -16.12
CA GLN A 141 24.79 -47.04 -16.09
C GLN A 141 25.12 -45.59 -15.72
N ILE A 142 25.62 -45.49 -14.49
CA ILE A 142 26.33 -44.37 -13.89
C ILE A 142 27.65 -44.15 -14.64
N PRO A 143 28.01 -42.91 -15.00
CA PRO A 143 29.39 -42.51 -15.05
C PRO A 143 29.71 -41.52 -13.93
N ASN A 144 30.69 -41.94 -13.16
CA ASN A 144 31.41 -41.21 -12.15
C ASN A 144 32.27 -40.12 -12.81
N SER A 145 32.03 -38.84 -12.53
CA SER A 145 32.90 -37.74 -12.98
C SER A 145 33.29 -36.83 -11.82
N LYS A 146 34.46 -37.16 -11.26
CA LYS A 146 35.51 -36.31 -10.68
C LYS A 146 35.13 -34.86 -10.39
N SER A 147 34.97 -34.59 -9.09
CA SER A 147 35.07 -33.28 -8.46
C SER A 147 36.45 -32.67 -8.72
N GLN A 148 36.50 -31.53 -9.40
CA GLN A 148 37.67 -30.68 -9.52
C GLN A 148 37.60 -29.59 -8.45
N MET A 149 38.67 -29.54 -7.66
CA MET A 149 38.93 -28.56 -6.61
C MET A 149 39.07 -27.16 -7.20
N SER A 150 38.21 -26.24 -6.77
CA SER A 150 38.48 -24.80 -6.81
C SER A 150 38.89 -24.37 -5.40
N LYS A 151 40.17 -23.99 -5.29
CA LYS A 151 40.71 -23.19 -4.18
C LYS A 151 40.14 -21.78 -4.34
N ASP A 152 39.63 -21.18 -3.27
CA ASP A 152 39.75 -19.75 -3.01
C ASP A 152 39.39 -19.40 -1.55
N GLY A 153 40.41 -18.94 -0.82
CA GLY A 153 40.38 -17.76 0.05
C GLY A 153 39.37 -17.66 1.19
N GLU A 154 39.56 -18.40 2.28
CA GLU A 154 38.95 -18.12 3.58
C GLU A 154 39.83 -17.10 4.34
N GLN A 155 39.32 -15.86 4.50
CA GLN A 155 39.96 -14.86 5.35
C GLN A 155 39.60 -15.10 6.81
N LYS A 156 40.64 -15.48 7.56
CA LYS A 156 40.72 -15.73 8.98
C LYS A 156 40.56 -14.41 9.76
N ALA A 157 39.58 -14.35 10.66
CA ALA A 157 39.52 -13.31 11.69
C ALA A 157 40.38 -13.77 12.88
N ASP A 158 41.41 -12.99 13.20
CA ASP A 158 42.28 -13.18 14.36
C ASP A 158 41.56 -12.77 15.65
N GLU A 159 41.40 -13.72 16.57
CA GLU A 159 41.16 -13.47 17.98
C GLU A 159 42.43 -12.90 18.62
N VAL A 160 42.37 -11.64 19.09
CA VAL A 160 43.39 -11.09 19.99
C VAL A 160 42.99 -11.41 21.42
N GLN A 161 43.66 -12.43 21.98
CA GLN A 161 43.74 -12.65 23.42
C GLN A 161 44.80 -11.72 24.02
N GLU A 162 44.42 -10.88 24.98
CA GLU A 162 45.39 -10.22 25.86
C GLU A 162 45.29 -10.80 27.28
N ASN A 163 46.41 -11.41 27.68
CA ASN A 163 46.66 -11.92 29.02
C ASN A 163 47.01 -10.77 29.96
N VAL A 164 46.30 -10.60 31.08
CA VAL A 164 46.87 -10.03 32.30
C VAL A 164 46.55 -10.93 33.48
N SER A 165 47.58 -11.66 33.88
CA SER A 165 47.73 -12.36 35.15
C SER A 165 48.09 -11.36 36.24
N VAL A 166 47.54 -11.52 37.46
CA VAL A 166 48.31 -11.73 38.71
C VAL A 166 47.35 -11.63 39.92
N LYS A 167 47.19 -12.80 40.55
CA LYS A 167 47.06 -13.13 41.99
C LYS A 167 46.22 -12.23 42.91
N GLY A 168 45.28 -12.90 43.58
CA GLY A 168 44.41 -12.35 44.60
C GLY A 168 45.05 -12.19 45.98
N GLN A 169 44.24 -11.68 46.91
CA GLN A 169 44.09 -12.19 48.26
C GLN A 169 42.81 -11.64 48.88
N THR A 170 42.10 -12.54 49.54
CA THR A 170 40.94 -12.40 50.41
C THR A 170 41.19 -11.46 51.58
N GLU A 171 40.24 -10.58 51.88
CA GLU A 171 39.98 -10.20 53.28
C GLU A 171 38.50 -9.84 53.49
N THR A 172 37.94 -10.51 54.49
CA THR A 172 36.57 -10.45 54.98
C THR A 172 36.43 -9.29 55.94
N GLN A 173 35.43 -8.41 55.78
CA GLN A 173 35.00 -7.53 56.88
C GLN A 173 33.48 -7.33 56.95
N LYS A 174 33.03 -7.41 58.20
CA LYS A 174 31.66 -7.37 58.77
C LYS A 174 30.96 -6.02 58.59
N VAL A 175 29.64 -6.07 58.30
CA VAL A 175 28.46 -5.49 59.03
C VAL A 175 28.79 -4.32 59.99
N PRO A 176 28.10 -3.14 59.97
CA PRO A 176 26.68 -3.05 60.42
C PRO A 176 25.76 -1.93 59.87
N GLU A 177 24.47 -2.26 59.68
CA GLU A 177 23.31 -1.43 60.13
C GLU A 177 23.19 -1.55 61.67
N PRO A 178 22.45 -0.71 62.43
CA PRO A 178 21.73 0.53 62.10
C PRO A 178 22.04 1.68 63.12
N SER A 179 21.59 2.92 62.88
CA SER A 179 21.38 3.86 64.00
C SER A 179 20.28 4.89 63.75
N HIS A 180 19.29 4.80 64.64
CA HIS A 180 18.36 5.86 65.02
C HIS A 180 19.10 7.15 65.40
N LEU A 181 18.57 8.30 64.97
CA LEU A 181 18.73 9.55 65.70
C LEU A 181 17.35 10.18 65.95
N ALA A 182 17.08 10.40 67.23
CA ALA A 182 15.94 11.11 67.76
C ALA A 182 16.35 12.55 68.17
N ASN A 183 15.32 13.39 68.31
CA ASN A 183 15.25 14.70 68.97
C ASN A 183 15.73 15.89 68.10
N THR A 184 15.00 17.01 67.98
CA THR A 184 14.36 17.80 69.04
C THR A 184 13.28 18.73 68.48
N GLN A 185 12.11 18.67 69.12
CA GLN A 185 11.29 19.78 69.64
C GLN A 185 11.60 21.20 69.14
N GLY A 186 10.65 21.77 68.39
CA GLY A 186 10.63 23.17 67.97
C GLY A 186 9.22 23.59 67.59
N ASP A 187 8.36 23.74 68.61
CA ASP A 187 7.03 24.33 68.48
C ASP A 187 7.15 25.76 67.95
N LYS A 188 6.80 25.95 66.67
CA LYS A 188 6.39 27.25 66.13
C LYS A 188 4.92 27.15 65.76
N ILE A 189 4.11 27.78 66.59
CA ILE A 189 2.71 28.14 66.36
C ILE A 189 2.66 28.88 65.03
N MET A 190 2.19 28.18 63.99
CA MET A 190 1.93 28.74 62.67
C MET A 190 0.49 29.29 62.73
N THR A 191 0.38 30.61 62.73
CA THR A 191 -0.88 31.34 62.80
C THR A 191 -1.76 31.05 61.58
N GLN A 192 -3.01 30.73 61.88
CA GLN A 192 -4.09 30.29 60.99
C GLN A 192 -4.70 31.44 60.15
N GLU A 193 -3.89 32.39 59.69
CA GLU A 193 -4.39 33.58 58.96
C GLU A 193 -3.82 33.75 57.54
N ASN A 194 -3.00 32.81 57.03
CA ASN A 194 -2.42 32.91 55.68
C ASN A 194 -2.84 31.78 54.71
N LEU A 195 -3.95 31.08 55.02
CA LEU A 195 -4.47 29.95 54.22
C LEU A 195 -5.64 30.34 53.30
N ARG A 196 -5.89 31.62 53.05
CA ARG A 196 -7.13 32.09 52.39
C ARG A 196 -7.02 32.70 50.99
N GLU A 197 -5.85 32.74 50.36
CA GLU A 197 -5.73 33.28 48.99
C GLU A 197 -4.76 32.49 48.09
N MET A 198 -4.75 31.16 48.19
CA MET A 198 -4.23 30.33 47.10
C MET A 198 -5.41 30.03 46.17
N PRO A 199 -5.45 30.55 44.93
CA PRO A 199 -6.51 30.20 43.99
C PRO A 199 -6.49 28.68 43.83
N PHE A 200 -7.65 28.06 44.08
CA PHE A 200 -7.88 26.64 43.83
C PHE A 200 -7.76 26.42 42.33
N VAL A 201 -6.54 26.16 41.86
CA VAL A 201 -6.28 25.77 40.47
C VAL A 201 -6.94 24.41 40.31
N THR A 202 -8.01 24.39 39.53
CA THR A 202 -8.72 23.16 39.21
C THR A 202 -7.77 22.22 38.46
N ALA A 203 -7.94 20.90 38.60
CA ALA A 203 -7.13 19.92 37.86
C ALA A 203 -7.19 20.14 36.33
N GLU A 204 -8.26 20.75 35.85
CA GLU A 204 -8.47 21.14 34.45
C GLU A 204 -7.55 22.31 34.05
N GLU A 205 -7.42 23.37 34.86
CA GLU A 205 -6.50 24.50 34.57
C GLU A 205 -5.01 24.10 34.61
N SER A 206 -4.63 23.13 35.45
CA SER A 206 -3.26 22.58 35.44
C SER A 206 -2.96 21.79 34.16
N ALA A 207 -3.92 20.99 33.67
CA ALA A 207 -3.78 20.26 32.41
C ALA A 207 -3.73 21.19 31.19
N GLU A 208 -4.47 22.31 31.21
CA GLU A 208 -4.44 23.34 30.16
C GLU A 208 -3.11 24.11 30.13
N ARG A 209 -2.50 24.39 31.29
CA ARG A 209 -1.17 25.01 31.34
C ARG A 209 -0.05 24.07 30.88
N GLU A 210 -0.13 22.78 31.21
CA GLU A 210 0.84 21.78 30.71
C GLU A 210 0.75 21.60 29.19
N THR A 211 -0.46 21.55 28.63
CA THR A 211 -0.65 21.48 27.17
C THR A 211 -0.12 22.72 26.45
N ALA A 212 -0.32 23.93 26.98
CA ALA A 212 0.22 25.15 26.37
C ALA A 212 1.76 25.19 26.36
N ASN A 213 2.41 24.77 27.45
CA ASN A 213 3.87 24.69 27.52
C ASN A 213 4.44 23.60 26.59
N ASN A 214 3.76 22.46 26.48
CA ASN A 214 4.15 21.38 25.56
C ASN A 214 4.10 21.81 24.09
N VAL A 215 3.13 22.65 23.70
CA VAL A 215 3.02 23.15 22.32
C VAL A 215 4.21 24.03 21.91
N LEU A 216 4.69 24.90 22.81
CA LEU A 216 5.86 25.75 22.54
C LEU A 216 7.15 24.92 22.44
N ASN A 217 7.31 23.91 23.30
CA ASN A 217 8.45 23.00 23.27
C ASN A 217 8.46 22.16 21.98
N PHE A 218 7.31 21.57 21.61
CA PHE A 218 7.20 20.74 20.42
C PHE A 218 7.54 21.50 19.12
N SER A 219 7.17 22.78 19.04
CA SER A 219 7.51 23.60 17.87
C SER A 219 9.02 23.77 17.68
N THR A 220 9.78 23.82 18.78
CA THR A 220 11.24 23.92 18.79
C THR A 220 11.85 22.58 18.41
N THR A 221 11.37 21.48 19.01
CA THR A 221 11.76 20.10 18.66
C THR A 221 11.56 19.84 17.17
N LEU A 222 10.39 20.19 16.62
CA LEU A 222 10.11 20.05 15.19
C LEU A 222 11.03 20.89 14.31
N ARG A 223 11.47 22.07 14.76
CA ARG A 223 12.40 22.90 14.00
C ARG A 223 13.78 22.26 13.95
N GLU A 224 14.21 21.61 15.03
CA GLU A 224 15.47 20.88 15.09
C GLU A 224 15.44 19.61 14.26
N LEU A 225 14.37 18.82 14.37
CA LEU A 225 14.14 17.62 13.57
C LEU A 225 14.04 17.88 12.05
N ARG A 226 13.78 19.12 11.63
CA ARG A 226 13.73 19.55 10.23
C ARG A 226 15.08 20.01 9.67
N LYS A 227 16.12 20.11 10.50
CA LYS A 227 17.47 20.42 9.99
C LYS A 227 17.90 19.32 9.02
N ASN A 228 18.63 19.69 7.98
CA ASN A 228 19.16 18.73 7.03
C ASN A 228 20.11 17.77 7.74
N VAL A 229 20.07 16.50 7.37
CA VAL A 229 20.98 15.49 7.90
C VAL A 229 22.38 15.74 7.34
N ASP A 230 23.40 15.49 8.15
CA ASP A 230 24.79 15.57 7.72
C ASP A 230 25.01 14.67 6.48
N PRO A 231 25.54 15.19 5.36
CA PRO A 231 25.85 14.39 4.18
C PRO A 231 26.73 13.16 4.45
N GLU A 232 27.56 13.17 5.50
CA GLU A 232 28.40 12.00 5.85
C GLU A 232 27.60 10.80 6.37
N LEU A 233 26.40 11.07 6.94
CA LEU A 233 25.49 10.04 7.43
C LEU A 233 24.56 9.49 6.34
N VAL A 234 24.57 10.12 5.16
CA VAL A 234 23.78 9.70 4.01
C VAL A 234 24.55 8.63 3.25
N LYS A 235 23.94 7.45 3.11
CA LYS A 235 24.48 6.35 2.33
C LYS A 235 23.77 6.24 0.98
N GLN A 236 24.43 5.62 0.02
CA GLN A 236 23.87 5.37 -1.31
C GLN A 236 23.69 3.89 -1.53
N ARG A 237 22.55 3.50 -2.09
CA ARG A 237 22.31 2.15 -2.60
C ARG A 237 21.84 2.19 -4.03
N GLU A 238 22.05 1.11 -4.74
CA GLU A 238 21.43 0.91 -6.05
C GLU A 238 19.90 0.88 -5.88
N GLY A 239 19.21 1.82 -6.51
CA GLY A 239 17.77 1.98 -6.42
C GLY A 239 17.05 1.24 -7.55
N TRP A 240 17.15 1.80 -8.75
CA TRP A 240 16.56 1.25 -9.96
C TRP A 240 17.59 1.20 -11.10
N ARG A 241 17.27 0.46 -12.16
CA ARG A 241 18.01 0.50 -13.43
C ARG A 241 17.11 1.09 -14.50
N ASP A 242 17.65 2.00 -15.30
CA ASP A 242 16.93 2.54 -16.46
C ASP A 242 16.81 1.47 -17.57
N ARG A 243 16.04 1.80 -18.62
CA ARG A 243 15.89 0.93 -19.80
C ARG A 243 17.21 0.69 -20.55
N ASN A 244 18.20 1.56 -20.35
CA ASN A 244 19.52 1.48 -20.98
C ASN A 244 20.51 0.64 -20.13
N GLY A 245 20.08 0.12 -18.98
CA GLY A 245 20.89 -0.67 -18.06
C GLY A 245 21.73 0.12 -17.07
N ASN A 246 21.62 1.46 -17.04
CA ASN A 246 22.31 2.33 -16.08
C ASN A 246 21.65 2.22 -14.70
N ALA A 247 22.46 2.01 -13.68
CA ALA A 247 22.01 1.98 -12.29
C ALA A 247 21.92 3.40 -11.73
N HIS A 248 20.75 3.79 -11.20
CA HIS A 248 20.64 5.03 -10.42
C HIS A 248 20.72 4.71 -8.94
N TYR A 249 21.46 5.55 -8.24
CA TYR A 249 21.68 5.46 -6.82
C TYR A 249 20.63 6.27 -6.07
N VAL A 250 20.12 5.71 -4.98
CA VAL A 250 19.16 6.35 -4.08
C VAL A 250 19.87 6.63 -2.76
N ASP A 251 19.85 7.91 -2.38
CA ASP A 251 20.33 8.39 -1.09
C ASP A 251 19.39 7.90 0.02
N TYR A 252 19.94 7.34 1.10
CA TYR A 252 19.18 6.87 2.24
C TYR A 252 19.93 7.05 3.56
N VAL A 253 19.18 7.09 4.65
CA VAL A 253 19.72 7.07 6.01
C VAL A 253 19.44 5.71 6.66
N GLU A 254 20.40 5.23 7.45
CA GLU A 254 20.25 4.01 8.25
C GLU A 254 19.32 4.23 9.43
N TRP A 255 18.71 3.14 9.91
CA TRP A 255 17.69 3.24 10.95
C TRP A 255 18.26 3.70 12.29
N HIS A 256 19.49 3.28 12.65
CA HIS A 256 20.14 3.68 13.89
C HIS A 256 20.44 5.18 13.90
N THR A 257 20.90 5.75 12.78
CA THR A 257 21.11 7.20 12.67
C THR A 257 19.83 7.98 12.91
N VAL A 258 18.68 7.47 12.45
CA VAL A 258 17.38 8.09 12.72
C VAL A 258 17.03 8.01 14.21
N ALA A 259 17.34 6.89 14.87
CA ALA A 259 17.16 6.74 16.31
C ALA A 259 18.08 7.67 17.10
N ASP A 260 19.37 7.78 16.73
CA ASP A 260 20.34 8.66 17.37
C ASP A 260 19.89 10.14 17.31
N ILE A 261 19.39 10.58 16.14
CA ILE A 261 18.82 11.93 15.97
C ILE A 261 17.61 12.13 16.88
N LEU A 262 16.73 11.13 17.01
CA LEU A 262 15.57 11.19 17.90
C LEU A 262 15.99 11.24 19.38
N ASP A 263 16.98 10.45 19.78
CA ASP A 263 17.52 10.44 21.15
C ASP A 263 18.15 11.78 21.53
N GLU A 264 18.88 12.42 20.60
CA GLU A 264 19.52 13.71 20.82
C GLU A 264 18.51 14.87 20.89
N THR A 265 17.54 14.90 19.98
CA THR A 265 16.63 16.05 19.81
C THR A 265 15.32 15.92 20.61
N ALA A 266 14.86 14.70 20.87
CA ALA A 266 13.57 14.40 21.45
C ALA A 266 13.65 13.16 22.37
N PRO A 267 14.39 13.24 23.50
CA PRO A 267 14.70 12.06 24.34
C PRO A 267 13.48 11.36 24.96
N ASN A 268 12.30 11.99 24.91
CA ASN A 268 11.04 11.42 25.36
C ASN A 268 10.23 10.76 24.23
N TRP A 269 10.83 10.55 23.05
CA TRP A 269 10.17 9.86 21.95
C TRP A 269 9.84 8.41 22.32
N MET A 270 8.76 7.89 21.74
CA MET A 270 8.34 6.51 21.94
C MET A 270 8.14 5.81 20.61
N HIS A 271 8.58 4.55 20.55
CA HIS A 271 8.37 3.64 19.42
C HIS A 271 7.31 2.59 19.77
N THR A 272 6.33 2.36 18.89
CA THR A 272 5.34 1.28 19.08
C THR A 272 4.97 0.66 17.74
N VAL A 273 5.10 -0.67 17.64
CA VAL A 273 4.59 -1.43 16.49
C VAL A 273 3.09 -1.61 16.66
N LYS A 274 2.30 -1.10 15.71
CA LYS A 274 0.83 -1.12 15.75
C LYS A 274 0.22 -2.35 15.11
N ASP A 275 0.77 -2.77 13.97
CA ASP A 275 0.19 -3.83 13.14
C ASP A 275 1.29 -4.50 12.30
N ILE A 276 1.25 -5.82 12.22
CA ILE A 276 2.13 -6.63 11.39
C ILE A 276 1.23 -7.52 10.54
N ARG A 277 1.29 -7.39 9.21
CA ARG A 277 0.49 -8.18 8.29
C ARG A 277 1.34 -8.76 7.18
N GLN A 278 1.17 -10.05 6.93
CA GLN A 278 1.68 -10.69 5.72
C GLN A 278 0.62 -10.57 4.62
N ILE A 279 1.01 -9.98 3.50
CA ILE A 279 0.18 -9.87 2.29
C ILE A 279 0.93 -10.56 1.16
N GLY A 280 0.58 -11.80 0.88
CA GLY A 280 1.32 -12.61 -0.10
C GLY A 280 2.76 -12.90 0.35
N ASP A 281 3.73 -12.47 -0.45
CA ASP A 281 5.16 -12.64 -0.24
C ASP A 281 5.83 -11.42 0.42
N ILE A 282 5.05 -10.48 0.95
CA ILE A 282 5.56 -9.31 1.67
C ILE A 282 5.00 -9.19 3.09
N PHE A 283 5.86 -8.80 4.03
CA PHE A 283 5.45 -8.26 5.33
C PHE A 283 5.22 -6.76 5.22
N THR A 284 4.10 -6.30 5.77
CA THR A 284 3.76 -4.90 5.97
C THR A 284 3.72 -4.65 7.46
N VAL A 285 4.56 -3.73 7.94
CA VAL A 285 4.65 -3.35 9.35
C VAL A 285 4.24 -1.90 9.50
N THR A 286 3.33 -1.61 10.44
CA THR A 286 2.92 -0.26 10.79
C THR A 286 3.52 0.12 12.15
N VAL A 287 4.30 1.19 12.18
CA VAL A 287 4.95 1.74 13.37
C VAL A 287 4.38 3.11 13.69
N ALA A 288 4.21 3.42 14.97
CA ALA A 288 3.85 4.73 15.48
C ALA A 288 5.02 5.31 16.28
N ILE A 289 5.43 6.54 15.96
CA ILE A 289 6.35 7.34 16.78
C ILE A 289 5.54 8.43 17.47
N THR A 290 5.72 8.56 18.79
CA THR A 290 5.09 9.61 19.60
C THR A 290 6.15 10.51 20.20
N ILE A 291 6.04 11.83 20.00
CA ILE A 291 6.93 12.86 20.58
C ILE A 291 6.04 13.93 21.21
N ASP A 292 6.26 14.26 22.49
CA ASP A 292 5.47 15.28 23.22
C ASP A 292 3.94 15.13 23.08
N GLY A 293 3.45 13.88 23.05
CA GLY A 293 2.02 13.57 22.90
C GLY A 293 1.49 13.56 21.46
N ILE A 294 2.32 13.87 20.47
CA ILE A 294 1.93 13.83 19.05
C ILE A 294 2.44 12.54 18.41
N THR A 295 1.51 11.74 17.90
CA THR A 295 1.81 10.46 17.26
C THR A 295 1.73 10.56 15.74
N ARG A 296 2.74 10.03 15.04
CA ARG A 296 2.72 9.84 13.58
C ARG A 296 3.08 8.41 13.22
N GLU A 297 2.33 7.85 12.28
CA GLU A 297 2.49 6.46 11.85
C GLU A 297 3.27 6.35 10.55
N GLY A 298 4.05 5.29 10.39
CA GLY A 298 4.77 4.92 9.17
C GLY A 298 4.49 3.47 8.82
N ILE A 299 4.47 3.16 7.52
CA ILE A 299 4.26 1.80 7.02
C ILE A 299 5.50 1.39 6.26
N GLY A 300 6.14 0.31 6.66
CA GLY A 300 7.29 -0.27 6.00
C GLY A 300 7.00 -1.65 5.45
N THR A 301 7.79 -2.04 4.45
CA THR A 301 7.61 -3.31 3.74
C THR A 301 8.90 -4.10 3.63
N GLY A 302 8.81 -5.42 3.69
CA GLY A 302 9.92 -6.34 3.48
C GLY A 302 9.44 -7.68 2.96
N THR A 303 10.35 -8.52 2.47
CA THR A 303 10.01 -9.83 1.89
C THR A 303 9.60 -10.82 2.98
N ALA A 304 8.65 -11.71 2.69
CA ALA A 304 8.16 -12.68 3.66
C ALA A 304 8.99 -13.97 3.72
N ASP A 305 9.96 -14.12 2.82
CA ASP A 305 10.82 -15.29 2.67
C ASP A 305 11.93 -15.41 3.71
N SER A 306 12.20 -14.35 4.48
CA SER A 306 13.23 -14.35 5.51
C SER A 306 12.87 -13.52 6.73
N GLU A 307 13.44 -13.88 7.88
CA GLU A 307 13.40 -13.07 9.10
C GLU A 307 14.00 -11.67 8.87
N MET A 308 14.93 -11.54 7.93
CA MET A 308 15.49 -10.25 7.55
C MET A 308 14.43 -9.32 6.96
N GLY A 309 13.41 -9.87 6.31
CA GLY A 309 12.35 -9.08 5.70
C GLY A 309 11.41 -8.42 6.71
N ILE A 310 11.04 -9.10 7.81
CA ILE A 310 10.24 -8.46 8.86
C ILE A 310 11.04 -7.35 9.57
N LYS A 311 12.33 -7.57 9.85
CA LYS A 311 13.23 -6.55 10.42
C LYS A 311 13.36 -5.35 9.50
N LYS A 312 13.55 -5.59 8.20
CA LYS A 312 13.60 -4.54 7.18
C LYS A 312 12.29 -3.74 7.12
N ALA A 313 11.14 -4.41 7.22
CA ALA A 313 9.84 -3.77 7.21
C ALA A 313 9.66 -2.84 8.42
N GLU A 314 10.06 -3.27 9.61
CA GLU A 314 10.02 -2.44 10.83
C GLU A 314 10.95 -1.23 10.72
N HIS A 315 12.21 -1.44 10.30
CA HIS A 315 13.16 -0.35 10.09
C HIS A 315 12.68 0.68 9.07
N ASP A 316 12.05 0.23 7.98
CA ASP A 316 11.46 1.13 6.98
C ASP A 316 10.25 1.89 7.54
N ALA A 317 9.41 1.23 8.34
CA ALA A 317 8.25 1.83 8.99
C ALA A 317 8.67 2.94 9.97
N LEU A 318 9.69 2.67 10.79
CA LEU A 318 10.29 3.65 11.72
C LEU A 318 10.78 4.89 10.95
N LYS A 319 11.59 4.69 9.91
CA LYS A 319 12.11 5.80 9.09
C LYS A 319 10.98 6.61 8.45
N ARG A 320 9.95 5.96 7.93
CA ARG A 320 8.78 6.65 7.33
C ARG A 320 7.95 7.40 8.35
N ALA A 321 7.84 6.92 9.59
CA ALA A 321 7.20 7.67 10.67
C ALA A 321 8.02 8.90 11.05
N ALA A 322 9.35 8.75 11.19
CA ALA A 322 10.30 9.81 11.53
C ALA A 322 10.33 10.93 10.47
N VAL A 323 10.31 10.57 9.18
CA VAL A 323 10.25 11.54 8.06
C VAL A 323 9.05 12.46 8.17
N LYS A 324 7.92 11.98 8.70
CA LYS A 324 6.75 12.83 8.90
C LYS A 324 7.06 13.93 9.90
N PHE A 325 7.86 13.71 10.94
CA PHE A 325 8.30 14.76 11.89
C PHE A 325 9.29 15.75 11.26
N GLY A 326 10.05 15.34 10.25
CA GLY A 326 10.94 16.22 9.49
C GLY A 326 12.31 15.63 9.21
N ILE A 327 12.66 14.53 9.86
CA ILE A 327 13.98 13.89 9.77
C ILE A 327 14.23 13.41 8.34
N ALA A 328 15.38 13.78 7.76
CA ALA A 328 15.80 13.38 6.41
C ALA A 328 14.75 13.64 5.31
N ARG A 329 13.87 14.62 5.50
CA ARG A 329 12.76 14.91 4.57
C ARG A 329 13.26 15.49 3.25
N ASP A 330 14.43 16.11 3.25
CA ASP A 330 15.14 16.62 2.08
C ASP A 330 15.56 15.51 1.10
N LEU A 331 15.95 14.33 1.61
CA LEU A 331 16.30 13.19 0.75
C LEU A 331 15.12 12.73 -0.10
N TYR A 332 13.92 12.69 0.48
CA TYR A 332 12.70 12.33 -0.25
C TYR A 332 12.30 13.38 -1.29
N LYS A 333 12.57 14.67 -1.04
CA LYS A 333 12.33 15.72 -2.03
C LYS A 333 13.29 15.61 -3.21
N LYS A 334 14.57 15.37 -2.93
CA LYS A 334 15.59 15.17 -3.97
C LYS A 334 15.27 13.95 -4.83
N GLU A 335 14.85 12.86 -4.20
CA GLU A 335 14.41 11.65 -4.89
C GLU A 335 13.17 11.93 -5.77
N SER A 336 12.14 12.60 -5.24
CA SER A 336 10.95 12.93 -6.03
C SER A 336 11.26 13.85 -7.22
N ASP A 337 12.12 14.86 -7.03
CA ASP A 337 12.50 15.79 -8.10
C ASP A 337 13.31 15.08 -9.20
N THR A 338 14.15 14.10 -8.82
CA THR A 338 14.91 13.27 -9.75
C THR A 338 13.97 12.38 -10.55
N ILE A 339 13.02 11.72 -9.88
CA ILE A 339 12.01 10.89 -10.51
C ILE A 339 11.09 11.69 -11.45
N GLU A 340 10.67 12.90 -11.08
CA GLU A 340 9.84 13.75 -11.93
C GLU A 340 10.58 14.25 -13.17
N ARG A 341 11.89 14.53 -13.05
CA ARG A 341 12.73 15.03 -14.14
C ARG A 341 13.13 13.92 -15.12
N GLU A 342 13.57 12.79 -14.60
CA GLU A 342 14.07 11.65 -15.38
C GLU A 342 12.92 10.73 -15.83
N GLY A 343 11.74 10.92 -15.25
CA GLY A 343 10.55 10.11 -15.46
C GLY A 343 10.59 8.88 -14.55
N ALA A 344 9.54 8.69 -13.73
CA ALA A 344 9.25 7.41 -13.13
C ALA A 344 9.00 6.41 -14.26
N VAL A 345 10.01 5.64 -14.66
CA VAL A 345 9.75 4.48 -15.50
C VAL A 345 8.82 3.61 -14.65
N PRO A 346 7.61 3.28 -15.12
CA PRO A 346 6.77 2.31 -14.43
C PRO A 346 7.64 1.08 -14.12
N PRO A 347 7.39 0.36 -12.99
CA PRO A 347 8.14 -0.84 -12.66
C PRO A 347 8.30 -1.64 -13.95
N PRO A 348 9.53 -2.04 -14.32
CA PRO A 348 9.84 -2.46 -15.67
C PRO A 348 8.68 -3.33 -16.12
N GLN A 349 7.98 -2.87 -17.15
CA GLN A 349 7.19 -3.77 -17.95
C GLN A 349 8.26 -4.70 -18.50
N ASN A 350 8.61 -5.72 -17.72
CA ASN A 350 9.43 -6.81 -18.19
C ASN A 350 8.67 -7.28 -19.41
N ASP A 351 9.29 -7.08 -20.57
CA ASP A 351 8.83 -7.59 -21.85
C ASP A 351 8.64 -9.12 -21.69
N GLY A 352 7.44 -9.52 -21.29
CA GLY A 352 6.95 -10.90 -21.20
C GLY A 352 7.40 -11.73 -20.00
N PHE A 353 8.65 -11.65 -19.53
CA PHE A 353 9.23 -12.78 -18.78
C PHE A 353 9.66 -12.48 -17.34
N PRO A 354 9.37 -13.38 -16.37
CA PRO A 354 9.89 -13.28 -15.00
C PRO A 354 11.39 -13.58 -14.95
N ALA A 355 12.13 -12.94 -14.03
CA ALA A 355 13.58 -13.11 -13.88
C ALA A 355 14.03 -14.56 -13.59
N ASN A 356 13.14 -15.39 -13.03
CA ASN A 356 13.37 -16.82 -12.87
C ASN A 356 12.21 -17.56 -13.53
N PRO A 357 12.42 -18.18 -14.70
CA PRO A 357 11.34 -18.83 -15.43
C PRO A 357 10.97 -20.20 -14.83
N ILE A 358 11.89 -20.84 -14.12
CA ILE A 358 11.74 -22.18 -13.54
C ILE A 358 10.89 -22.15 -12.27
N ALA A 359 9.92 -23.06 -12.17
CA ALA A 359 9.07 -23.21 -11.00
C ALA A 359 9.87 -23.66 -9.76
N LYS A 360 9.66 -22.98 -8.63
CA LYS A 360 10.32 -23.33 -7.36
C LYS A 360 9.58 -24.41 -6.56
N SER A 361 8.31 -24.66 -6.88
CA SER A 361 7.46 -25.62 -6.18
C SER A 361 6.46 -26.26 -7.14
N LEU A 362 5.91 -27.42 -6.76
CA LEU A 362 4.84 -28.08 -7.51
C LEU A 362 3.58 -27.21 -7.64
N SER A 363 3.34 -26.32 -6.66
CA SER A 363 2.22 -25.39 -6.70
C SER A 363 2.44 -24.23 -7.68
N ASP A 364 3.68 -23.93 -8.05
CA ASP A 364 4.06 -22.88 -9.01
C ASP A 364 4.32 -23.45 -10.42
N LEU A 365 4.37 -24.78 -10.56
CA LEU A 365 4.57 -25.45 -11.84
C LEU A 365 3.45 -25.11 -12.83
N VAL A 366 3.83 -25.04 -14.12
CA VAL A 366 2.91 -24.79 -15.22
C VAL A 366 1.69 -25.72 -15.17
N THR A 367 0.51 -25.16 -15.42
CA THR A 367 -0.72 -25.96 -15.41
C THR A 367 -0.87 -26.74 -16.72
N ALA A 368 -1.54 -27.90 -16.69
CA ALA A 368 -1.85 -28.67 -17.89
C ALA A 368 -2.60 -27.85 -18.95
N LYS A 369 -3.45 -26.90 -18.52
CA LYS A 369 -4.15 -25.96 -19.40
C LYS A 369 -3.19 -25.02 -20.12
N GLN A 370 -2.23 -24.43 -19.40
CA GLN A 370 -1.21 -23.55 -19.98
C GLN A 370 -0.30 -24.31 -20.95
N LEU A 371 0.17 -25.51 -20.58
CA LEU A 371 0.92 -26.38 -21.49
C LEU A 371 0.14 -26.71 -22.77
N GLY A 372 -1.15 -27.00 -22.63
CA GLY A 372 -2.04 -27.23 -23.77
C GLY A 372 -2.15 -26.01 -24.68
N MET A 373 -2.25 -24.81 -24.11
CA MET A 373 -2.27 -23.55 -24.87
C MET A 373 -0.95 -23.28 -25.59
N ILE A 374 0.19 -23.38 -24.89
CA ILE A 374 1.52 -23.17 -25.46
C ILE A 374 1.72 -24.07 -26.70
N ARG A 375 1.42 -25.37 -26.56
CA ARG A 375 1.53 -26.34 -27.66
C ARG A 375 0.51 -26.15 -28.78
N ALA A 376 -0.64 -25.53 -28.50
CA ALA A 376 -1.62 -25.22 -29.53
C ALA A 376 -1.15 -24.05 -30.39
N ILE A 377 -0.71 -22.96 -29.76
CA ILE A 377 -0.25 -21.74 -30.44
C ILE A 377 1.06 -22.03 -31.20
N ALA A 378 2.01 -22.74 -30.59
CA ALA A 378 3.26 -23.12 -31.23
C ALA A 378 3.03 -23.94 -32.53
N ARG A 379 2.03 -24.83 -32.55
CA ARG A 379 1.64 -25.57 -33.76
C ARG A 379 1.01 -24.70 -34.83
N GLU A 380 0.29 -23.64 -34.44
CA GLU A 380 -0.33 -22.69 -35.38
C GLU A 380 0.74 -21.85 -36.10
N ILE A 381 1.78 -21.45 -35.39
CA ILE A 381 2.93 -20.71 -35.95
C ILE A 381 4.03 -21.62 -36.54
N ASN A 382 3.85 -22.94 -36.46
CA ASN A 382 4.78 -23.96 -36.96
C ASN A 382 6.18 -23.92 -36.31
N VAL A 383 6.24 -23.70 -35.00
CA VAL A 383 7.45 -23.67 -34.15
C VAL A 383 7.36 -24.77 -33.10
N ASP A 384 8.51 -25.35 -32.70
CA ASP A 384 8.57 -26.28 -31.57
C ASP A 384 8.53 -25.51 -30.24
N ALA A 385 7.59 -25.89 -29.37
CA ALA A 385 7.34 -25.17 -28.12
C ALA A 385 8.51 -25.27 -27.13
N ASP A 386 9.21 -26.41 -27.08
CA ASP A 386 10.33 -26.61 -26.17
C ASP A 386 11.58 -25.88 -26.68
N ASP A 387 11.82 -25.88 -27.99
CA ASP A 387 12.92 -25.11 -28.60
C ASP A 387 12.73 -23.60 -28.39
N GLU A 388 11.52 -23.08 -28.60
CA GLU A 388 11.24 -21.66 -28.39
C GLU A 388 11.35 -21.27 -26.91
N CYS A 389 10.83 -22.12 -26.01
CA CYS A 389 10.98 -21.92 -24.57
C CYS A 389 12.46 -21.92 -24.15
N GLN A 390 13.26 -22.82 -24.73
CA GLN A 390 14.70 -22.90 -24.49
C GLN A 390 15.44 -21.67 -25.05
N ASN A 391 15.03 -21.15 -26.20
CA ASN A 391 15.64 -19.96 -26.80
C ASN A 391 15.37 -18.70 -25.98
N VAL A 392 14.12 -18.53 -25.51
CA VAL A 392 13.68 -17.30 -24.84
C VAL A 392 13.99 -17.31 -23.34
N MET A 393 13.78 -18.46 -22.68
CA MET A 393 13.84 -18.58 -21.21
C MET A 393 14.86 -19.61 -20.71
N GLN A 394 15.60 -20.27 -21.60
CA GLN A 394 16.66 -21.23 -21.23
C GLN A 394 16.19 -22.38 -20.34
N CYS A 395 14.92 -22.78 -20.46
CA CYS A 395 14.34 -23.92 -19.74
C CYS A 395 13.31 -24.65 -20.60
N LYS A 396 12.91 -25.85 -20.15
CA LYS A 396 11.90 -26.66 -20.84
C LYS A 396 10.48 -26.21 -20.48
N THR A 397 9.50 -26.52 -21.34
CA THR A 397 8.12 -26.09 -21.10
C THR A 397 7.50 -26.71 -19.85
N ASP A 398 7.95 -27.91 -19.43
CA ASP A 398 7.46 -28.62 -18.24
C ASP A 398 8.05 -28.09 -16.93
N GLU A 399 9.14 -27.32 -16.99
CA GLU A 399 9.81 -26.73 -15.82
C GLU A 399 9.34 -25.29 -15.53
N LEU A 400 8.52 -24.72 -16.42
CA LEU A 400 8.05 -23.35 -16.30
C LEU A 400 7.22 -23.10 -15.05
N SER A 401 7.43 -21.94 -14.44
CA SER A 401 6.49 -21.35 -13.48
C SER A 401 5.21 -20.90 -14.19
N LYS A 402 4.09 -20.84 -13.47
CA LYS A 402 2.80 -20.37 -14.01
C LYS A 402 2.91 -18.97 -14.63
N LYS A 403 3.73 -18.11 -14.04
CA LYS A 403 3.95 -16.74 -14.52
C LYS A 403 4.79 -16.71 -15.79
N ALA A 404 5.85 -17.52 -15.87
CA ALA A 404 6.67 -17.66 -17.07
C ALA A 404 5.87 -18.27 -18.24
N ALA A 405 5.03 -19.26 -17.95
CA ALA A 405 4.13 -19.86 -18.94
C ALA A 405 3.14 -18.85 -19.52
N SER A 406 2.55 -17.98 -18.69
CA SER A 406 1.68 -16.89 -19.20
C SER A 406 2.45 -15.89 -20.07
N GLY A 407 3.69 -15.57 -19.71
CA GLY A 407 4.59 -14.75 -20.52
C GLY A 407 4.88 -15.37 -21.88
N LEU A 408 5.16 -16.68 -21.93
CA LEU A 408 5.43 -17.41 -23.16
C LEU A 408 4.20 -17.48 -24.07
N ILE A 409 3.01 -17.68 -23.50
CA ILE A 409 1.76 -17.66 -24.27
C ILE A 409 1.59 -16.32 -24.97
N GLN A 410 1.87 -15.21 -24.29
CA GLN A 410 1.76 -13.88 -24.87
C GLN A 410 2.80 -13.66 -25.98
N HIS A 411 4.06 -14.05 -25.74
CA HIS A 411 5.13 -13.99 -26.76
C HIS A 411 4.82 -14.82 -28.01
N LEU A 412 4.12 -15.95 -27.88
CA LEU A 412 3.71 -16.77 -29.02
C LEU A 412 2.48 -16.22 -29.75
N GLN A 413 1.73 -15.29 -29.16
CA GLN A 413 0.53 -14.67 -29.74
C GLN A 413 0.83 -13.36 -30.48
N ASP A 414 1.90 -12.69 -30.08
CA ASP A 414 2.44 -11.48 -30.73
C ASP A 414 3.28 -11.87 -31.96
#